data_AF-A0A150S5P4-F1
#
_entry.id   AF-A0A150S5P4-F1
#
_cell.length_a   1.000
_cell.length_b   1.000
_cell.length_c   1.000
_cell.angle_alpha   90.00
_cell.angle_beta   90.00
_cell.angle_gamma   90.00
#
_symmetry.space_group_name_H-M   'P 1'
#
loop_
_entity.id
_entity.type
_entity.pdbx_description
1 polymer ?
#
loop_
_entity_poly.entity_id
_entity_poly.type
_entity_poly.pdbx_seq_one_letter_code
_entity_poly.pdbx_strand_id
1 'polypeptide(L)'
;MLKHLMIEEMVALVSPWVENAQRRRLFLSIPEIAGLHPKAVAAHEAVLAVRPSKAGPSGKMSALNDELARVDERHDHLAKAVCWGIDAHREHCLGEDPPARERAATCDQVQPKLFPGGLNIIKASPTAEAGNTARIARLLEEEPSIGEFLKGIPAPGKTTLLHTTQRWIKTGKELEAIEHRRDELAAKEKTAPVTRATIAAARSQWFRVVSAVLSNLELSDAPIEAIETIRGPVLKASERAGKRYGGPPAGEAPSLEEPGGPAVDEEEEAGAGDGGIVS
;
A
#
# COMPACT_ATOMS: atom_id res chain seq x y z
N MET A 1 -9.50 35.47 4.39
CA MET A 1 -9.95 34.78 3.16
C MET A 1 -9.15 33.51 2.82
N LEU A 2 -7.84 33.39 3.12
CA LEU A 2 -7.01 32.24 2.72
C LEU A 2 -7.14 30.93 3.55
N LYS A 3 -7.99 30.89 4.60
CA LYS A 3 -8.01 29.82 5.61
C LYS A 3 -8.49 28.45 5.09
N HIS A 4 -9.21 28.44 3.97
CA HIS A 4 -9.93 27.28 3.42
C HIS A 4 -9.17 26.53 2.32
N LEU A 5 -7.92 26.90 2.03
CA LEU A 5 -7.09 26.23 1.04
C LEU A 5 -6.60 24.87 1.56
N MET A 6 -6.59 23.85 0.69
CA MET A 6 -5.95 22.56 0.95
C MET A 6 -4.42 22.67 0.81
N ILE A 7 -3.65 21.74 1.36
CA ILE A 7 -2.17 21.78 1.30
C ILE A 7 -1.67 21.77 -0.15
N GLU A 8 -2.31 20.99 -1.02
CA GLU A 8 -1.98 20.90 -2.44
C GLU A 8 -2.21 22.24 -3.16
N GLU A 9 -3.27 22.96 -2.79
CA GLU A 9 -3.55 24.29 -3.34
C GLU A 9 -2.54 25.33 -2.83
N MET A 10 -2.13 25.23 -1.55
CA MET A 10 -1.09 26.08 -0.98
C MET A 10 0.26 25.90 -1.69
N VAL A 11 0.66 24.65 -1.97
CA VAL A 11 1.86 24.32 -2.76
C VAL A 11 1.75 24.92 -4.16
N ALA A 12 0.65 24.65 -4.87
CA ALA A 12 0.46 25.10 -6.26
C ALA A 12 0.50 26.64 -6.42
N LEU A 13 0.08 27.39 -5.41
CA LEU A 13 0.08 28.85 -5.44
C LEU A 13 1.45 29.48 -5.25
N VAL A 14 2.34 28.85 -4.47
CA VAL A 14 3.68 29.40 -4.19
C VAL A 14 4.75 28.81 -5.12
N SER A 15 4.56 27.60 -5.64
CA SER A 15 5.45 26.97 -6.64
C SER A 15 5.91 27.94 -7.74
N PRO A 16 5.04 28.73 -8.41
CA PRO A 16 5.48 29.66 -9.44
C PRO A 16 6.46 30.73 -8.95
N TRP A 17 6.36 31.19 -7.70
CA TRP A 17 7.27 32.20 -7.15
C TRP A 17 8.66 31.65 -6.86
N VAL A 18 8.77 30.33 -6.68
CA VAL A 18 9.99 29.63 -6.27
C VAL A 18 10.65 28.91 -7.45
N GLU A 19 9.88 28.13 -8.19
CA GLU A 19 10.36 27.15 -9.17
C GLU A 19 10.30 27.66 -10.62
N ASN A 20 9.35 28.55 -10.94
CA ASN A 20 9.24 29.11 -12.28
C ASN A 20 10.16 30.33 -12.45
N ALA A 21 11.17 30.22 -13.31
CA ALA A 21 12.19 31.25 -13.48
C ALA A 21 11.64 32.63 -13.87
N GLN A 22 10.62 32.69 -14.73
CA GLN A 22 10.02 33.96 -15.17
C GLN A 22 9.23 34.62 -14.03
N ARG A 23 8.40 33.85 -13.33
CA ARG A 23 7.59 34.32 -12.21
C ARG A 23 8.43 34.69 -11.00
N ARG A 24 9.51 33.95 -10.74
CA ARG A 24 10.53 34.31 -9.74
C ARG A 24 11.21 35.63 -10.06
N ARG A 25 11.62 35.86 -11.32
CA ARG A 25 12.21 37.14 -11.74
C ARG A 25 11.24 38.30 -11.53
N LEU A 26 9.97 38.12 -11.90
CA LEU A 26 8.92 39.12 -11.69
C LEU A 26 8.67 39.41 -10.20
N PHE A 27 8.64 38.37 -9.36
CA PHE A 27 8.51 38.53 -7.91
C PHE A 27 9.67 39.35 -7.33
N LEU A 28 10.90 39.08 -7.78
CA LEU A 28 12.10 39.79 -7.33
C LEU A 28 12.23 41.21 -7.91
N SER A 29 11.52 41.55 -8.99
CA SER A 29 11.56 42.89 -9.56
C SER A 29 10.65 43.90 -8.86
N ILE A 30 9.76 43.45 -7.96
CA ILE A 30 8.87 44.32 -7.19
C ILE A 30 9.53 44.61 -5.83
N PRO A 31 10.02 45.84 -5.57
CA PRO A 31 10.83 46.15 -4.39
C PRO A 31 10.15 45.79 -3.06
N GLU A 32 8.84 46.02 -2.94
CA GLU A 32 8.07 45.84 -1.71
C GLU A 32 7.96 44.37 -1.28
N ILE A 33 8.07 43.42 -2.23
CA ILE A 33 7.97 41.98 -1.94
C ILE A 33 9.27 41.21 -2.18
N ALA A 34 10.26 41.76 -2.89
CA ALA A 34 11.50 41.06 -3.22
C ALA A 34 12.18 40.46 -1.99
N GLY A 35 12.23 41.21 -0.87
CA GLY A 35 12.79 40.75 0.40
C GLY A 35 12.03 39.59 1.09
N LEU A 36 10.79 39.31 0.67
CA LEU A 36 9.99 38.19 1.17
C LEU A 36 10.28 36.88 0.43
N HIS A 37 11.05 36.90 -0.67
CA HIS A 37 11.31 35.70 -1.48
C HIS A 37 11.90 34.53 -0.68
N PRO A 38 12.94 34.70 0.18
CA PRO A 38 13.45 33.60 0.99
C PRO A 38 12.39 33.02 1.93
N LYS A 39 11.47 33.84 2.43
CA LYS A 39 10.36 33.39 3.29
C LYS A 39 9.31 32.61 2.49
N ALA A 40 9.07 32.98 1.22
CA ALA A 40 8.20 32.25 0.31
C ALA A 40 8.78 30.87 -0.03
N VAL A 41 10.10 30.77 -0.24
CA VAL A 41 10.80 29.49 -0.41
C VAL A 41 10.62 28.61 0.84
N ALA A 42 10.92 29.13 2.02
CA ALA A 42 10.78 28.37 3.26
C ALA A 42 9.32 27.94 3.54
N ALA A 43 8.34 28.80 3.22
CA ALA A 43 6.94 28.46 3.33
C ALA A 43 6.51 27.36 2.34
N HIS A 44 7.02 27.41 1.10
CA HIS A 44 6.80 26.40 0.07
C HIS A 44 7.32 25.03 0.50
N GLU A 45 8.56 24.98 0.97
CA GLU A 45 9.19 23.77 1.51
C GLU A 45 8.40 23.20 2.69
N ALA A 46 7.95 24.06 3.61
CA ALA A 46 7.17 23.64 4.76
C ALA A 46 5.82 23.01 4.39
N VAL A 47 5.08 23.57 3.42
CA VAL A 47 3.81 22.97 2.96
C VAL A 47 4.03 21.72 2.10
N LEU A 48 5.14 21.65 1.36
CA LEU A 48 5.51 20.49 0.56
C LEU A 48 5.90 19.30 1.45
N ALA A 49 6.60 19.55 2.56
CA ALA A 49 6.99 18.53 3.54
C ALA A 49 5.81 17.91 4.30
N VAL A 50 4.68 18.62 4.42
CA VAL A 50 3.47 18.11 5.08
C VAL A 50 2.40 17.67 4.10
N ARG A 51 2.69 17.67 2.79
CA ARG A 51 1.77 17.20 1.76
C ARG A 51 1.46 15.72 2.01
N PRO A 52 0.18 15.31 2.08
CA PRO A 52 -0.17 13.91 2.17
C PRO A 52 0.46 13.15 0.99
N SER A 53 1.33 12.19 1.25
CA SER A 53 1.91 11.33 0.22
C SER A 53 0.77 10.54 -0.44
N LYS A 54 0.41 10.91 -1.67
CA LYS A 54 -0.42 10.07 -2.56
C LYS A 54 0.37 8.95 -3.24
N ALA A 55 1.66 8.82 -2.96
CA ALA A 55 2.51 7.80 -3.57
C ALA A 55 2.17 6.43 -2.95
N GLY A 56 1.94 5.43 -3.81
CA GLY A 56 1.95 4.03 -3.40
C GLY A 56 3.31 3.60 -2.83
N PRO A 57 3.55 2.29 -2.66
CA PRO A 57 4.84 1.79 -2.18
C PRO A 57 5.98 2.46 -2.96
N SER A 58 7.04 2.90 -2.27
CA SER A 58 8.22 3.44 -2.95
C SER A 58 8.75 2.40 -3.94
N GLY A 59 9.47 2.83 -4.99
CA GLY A 59 10.06 1.87 -5.94
C GLY A 59 10.95 0.81 -5.27
N LYS A 60 11.57 1.16 -4.13
CA LYS A 60 12.32 0.23 -3.29
C LYS A 60 11.42 -0.75 -2.55
N MET A 61 10.30 -0.29 -1.99
CA MET A 61 9.31 -1.15 -1.36
C MET A 61 8.65 -2.10 -2.38
N SER A 62 8.36 -1.62 -3.59
CA SER A 62 7.86 -2.45 -4.69
C SER A 62 8.87 -3.55 -5.06
N ALA A 63 10.15 -3.20 -5.23
CA ALA A 63 11.19 -4.18 -5.53
C ALA A 63 11.35 -5.25 -4.44
N LEU A 64 11.21 -4.88 -3.17
CA LEU A 64 11.23 -5.84 -2.05
C LEU A 64 9.99 -6.75 -2.05
N ASN A 65 8.81 -6.22 -2.40
CA ASN A 65 7.60 -7.04 -2.54
C ASN A 65 7.72 -8.03 -3.72
N ASP A 66 8.32 -7.61 -4.83
CA ASP A 66 8.57 -8.47 -6.00
C ASP A 66 9.64 -9.54 -5.71
N GLU A 67 10.65 -9.21 -4.89
CA GLU A 67 11.63 -10.16 -4.38
C GLU A 67 10.95 -11.18 -3.45
N LEU A 68 10.15 -10.70 -2.48
CA LEU A 68 9.40 -11.53 -1.54
C LEU A 68 8.52 -12.54 -2.26
N ALA A 69 7.69 -12.10 -3.21
CA ALA A 69 6.78 -12.98 -3.95
C ALA A 69 7.51 -14.11 -4.70
N ARG A 70 8.67 -13.81 -5.31
CA ARG A 70 9.47 -14.82 -6.03
C ARG A 70 10.17 -15.82 -5.11
N VAL A 71 10.51 -15.40 -3.89
CA VAL A 71 11.13 -16.26 -2.89
C VAL A 71 10.06 -17.13 -2.22
N ASP A 72 8.89 -16.55 -1.93
CA ASP A 72 7.69 -17.19 -1.38
C ASP A 72 7.19 -18.32 -2.29
N GLU A 73 6.98 -18.04 -3.58
CA GLU A 73 6.58 -19.06 -4.57
C GLU A 73 7.58 -20.24 -4.62
N ARG A 74 8.88 -19.94 -4.53
CA ARG A 74 9.92 -20.97 -4.50
C ARG A 74 9.90 -21.77 -3.20
N HIS A 75 9.70 -21.11 -2.07
CA HIS A 75 9.56 -21.72 -0.76
C HIS A 75 8.40 -22.73 -0.77
N ASP A 76 7.25 -22.31 -1.28
CA ASP A 76 6.06 -23.12 -1.48
C ASP A 76 6.29 -24.38 -2.29
N HIS A 77 6.92 -24.24 -3.45
CA HIS A 77 7.21 -25.38 -4.32
C HIS A 77 8.19 -26.36 -3.67
N LEU A 78 9.16 -25.86 -2.91
CA LEU A 78 10.10 -26.72 -2.18
C LEU A 78 9.40 -27.46 -1.02
N ALA A 79 8.52 -26.78 -0.26
CA ALA A 79 7.71 -27.40 0.78
C ALA A 79 6.83 -28.52 0.21
N LYS A 80 6.12 -28.25 -0.90
CA LYS A 80 5.30 -29.22 -1.64
C LYS A 80 6.15 -30.39 -2.13
N ALA A 81 7.31 -30.13 -2.71
CA ALA A 81 8.21 -31.17 -3.22
C ALA A 81 8.71 -32.10 -2.10
N VAL A 82 9.01 -31.57 -0.91
CA VAL A 82 9.40 -32.41 0.24
C VAL A 82 8.21 -33.23 0.74
N CYS A 83 7.06 -32.59 0.96
CA CYS A 83 5.84 -33.24 1.45
C CYS A 83 5.41 -34.39 0.53
N TRP A 84 5.20 -34.09 -0.76
CA TRP A 84 4.78 -35.08 -1.74
C TRP A 84 5.87 -36.07 -2.10
N GLY A 85 7.15 -35.70 -1.96
CA GLY A 85 8.27 -36.61 -2.16
C GLY A 85 8.30 -37.75 -1.14
N ILE A 86 7.95 -37.46 0.12
CA ILE A 86 7.81 -38.48 1.17
C ILE A 86 6.61 -39.39 0.87
N ASP A 87 5.47 -38.82 0.49
CA ASP A 87 4.26 -39.58 0.15
C ASP A 87 4.50 -40.48 -1.07
N ALA A 88 5.14 -39.97 -2.12
CA ALA A 88 5.48 -40.76 -3.30
C ALA A 88 6.47 -41.88 -2.96
N HIS A 89 7.50 -41.59 -2.15
CA HIS A 89 8.47 -42.61 -1.71
C HIS A 89 7.80 -43.72 -0.89
N ARG A 90 6.83 -43.37 -0.05
CA ARG A 90 6.00 -44.33 0.70
C ARG A 90 5.27 -45.28 -0.23
N GLU A 91 4.56 -44.76 -1.23
CA GLU A 91 3.80 -45.58 -2.18
C GLU A 91 4.72 -46.47 -3.03
N HIS A 92 5.90 -45.98 -3.41
CA HIS A 92 6.90 -46.82 -4.08
C HIS A 92 7.34 -47.99 -3.21
N CYS A 93 7.65 -47.78 -1.93
CA CYS A 93 8.03 -48.88 -1.02
C CYS A 93 6.91 -49.92 -0.85
N LEU A 94 5.64 -49.50 -0.83
CA LEU A 94 4.50 -50.42 -0.75
C LEU A 94 4.25 -51.19 -2.05
N GLY A 95 4.67 -50.64 -3.19
CA GLY A 95 4.58 -51.26 -4.51
C GLY A 95 5.74 -52.19 -4.86
N GLU A 96 6.77 -52.31 -4.02
CA GLU A 96 7.86 -53.29 -4.20
C GLU A 96 7.36 -54.74 -4.01
N ASP A 97 8.12 -55.72 -4.53
CA ASP A 97 7.85 -57.15 -4.36
C ASP A 97 9.10 -57.88 -3.81
N PRO A 98 9.14 -58.23 -2.51
CA PRO A 98 8.08 -58.00 -1.51
C PRO A 98 8.00 -56.53 -1.06
N PRO A 99 6.84 -56.06 -0.55
CA PRO A 99 6.69 -54.68 -0.09
C PRO A 99 7.64 -54.30 1.06
N ALA A 100 8.33 -53.17 0.92
CA ALA A 100 9.25 -52.62 1.92
C ALA A 100 8.48 -51.86 3.04
N ARG A 101 7.67 -52.59 3.82
CA ARG A 101 6.73 -52.05 4.82
C ARG A 101 7.40 -51.20 5.91
N GLU A 102 8.59 -51.57 6.36
CA GLU A 102 9.32 -50.82 7.39
C GLU A 102 9.74 -49.42 6.89
N ARG A 103 10.16 -49.33 5.63
CA ARG A 103 10.55 -48.06 5.01
C ARG A 103 9.34 -47.17 4.76
N ALA A 104 8.20 -47.76 4.35
CA ALA A 104 6.93 -47.03 4.26
C ALA A 104 6.46 -46.51 5.63
N ALA A 105 6.57 -47.31 6.70
CA ALA A 105 6.23 -46.87 8.06
C ALA A 105 7.15 -45.73 8.54
N THR A 106 8.40 -45.68 8.08
CA THR A 106 9.29 -44.55 8.37
C THR A 106 8.79 -43.25 7.71
N CYS A 107 8.24 -43.32 6.48
CA CYS A 107 7.58 -42.17 5.86
C CYS A 107 6.44 -41.64 6.74
N ASP A 108 5.59 -42.55 7.25
CA ASP A 108 4.44 -42.21 8.10
C ASP A 108 4.86 -41.53 9.42
N GLN A 109 6.06 -41.82 9.92
CA GLN A 109 6.62 -41.19 11.13
C GLN A 109 7.28 -39.83 10.83
N VAL A 110 7.97 -39.71 9.70
CA VAL A 110 8.71 -38.48 9.34
C VAL A 110 7.77 -37.37 8.87
N GLN A 111 6.73 -37.71 8.11
CA GLN A 111 5.78 -36.77 7.52
C GLN A 111 5.15 -35.81 8.55
N PRO A 112 4.52 -36.26 9.65
CA PRO A 112 3.93 -35.37 10.64
C PRO A 112 4.95 -34.58 11.47
N LYS A 113 6.21 -35.01 11.55
CA LYS A 113 7.27 -34.23 12.22
C LYS A 113 7.70 -33.01 11.39
N LEU A 114 7.84 -33.20 10.08
CA LEU A 114 8.17 -32.13 9.14
C LEU A 114 6.96 -31.23 8.87
N PHE A 115 5.76 -31.81 8.76
CA PHE A 115 4.52 -31.13 8.40
C PHE A 115 3.37 -31.41 9.40
N PRO A 116 3.45 -30.93 10.66
CA PRO A 116 2.45 -31.22 11.68
C PRO A 116 1.04 -30.70 11.34
N GLY A 117 0.95 -29.60 10.57
CA GLY A 117 -0.30 -29.07 10.02
C GLY A 117 -0.49 -29.37 8.53
N GLY A 118 0.25 -30.34 7.98
CA GLY A 118 0.34 -30.57 6.55
C GLY A 118 0.91 -29.37 5.80
N LEU A 119 0.42 -29.16 4.58
CA LEU A 119 0.82 -28.02 3.74
C LEU A 119 0.20 -26.68 4.15
N ASN A 120 -0.47 -26.55 5.30
CA ASN A 120 -0.92 -25.22 5.77
C ASN A 120 0.24 -24.26 6.08
N ILE A 121 1.46 -24.79 6.21
CA ILE A 121 2.71 -24.04 6.37
C ILE A 121 2.94 -22.99 5.27
N ILE A 122 2.46 -23.22 4.05
CA ILE A 122 2.65 -22.33 2.89
C ILE A 122 1.59 -21.22 2.77
N LYS A 123 0.62 -21.22 3.70
CA LYS A 123 -0.43 -20.20 3.78
C LYS A 123 -0.16 -19.20 4.90
N ALA A 124 1.00 -19.33 5.54
CA ALA A 124 1.36 -18.55 6.70
C ALA A 124 1.92 -17.18 6.26
N SER A 125 2.13 -16.27 7.20
CA SER A 125 2.88 -15.06 6.88
C SER A 125 4.35 -15.42 6.62
N PRO A 126 5.10 -14.65 5.82
CA PRO A 126 6.51 -14.93 5.53
C PRO A 126 7.37 -15.11 6.80
N THR A 127 7.09 -14.33 7.85
CA THR A 127 7.74 -14.50 9.17
C THR A 127 7.43 -15.85 9.80
N ALA A 128 6.19 -16.33 9.72
CA ALA A 128 5.80 -17.63 10.24
C ALA A 128 6.39 -18.78 9.41
N GLU A 129 6.50 -18.63 8.09
CA GLU A 129 7.17 -19.57 7.20
C GLU A 129 8.66 -19.73 7.52
N ALA A 130 9.35 -18.61 7.73
CA ALA A 130 10.72 -18.58 8.23
C ALA A 130 10.85 -19.28 9.59
N GLY A 131 9.94 -19.00 10.53
CA GLY A 131 9.90 -19.69 11.83
C GLY A 131 9.72 -21.20 11.70
N ASN A 132 8.87 -21.65 10.79
CA ASN A 132 8.64 -23.08 10.57
C ASN A 132 9.85 -23.79 9.95
N THR A 133 10.52 -23.16 8.98
CA THR A 133 11.74 -23.72 8.40
C THR A 133 12.91 -23.73 9.39
N ALA A 134 13.00 -22.74 10.29
CA ALA A 134 13.94 -22.75 11.40
C ALA A 134 13.68 -23.91 12.38
N ARG A 135 12.40 -24.19 12.71
CA ARG A 135 12.00 -25.38 13.48
C ARG A 135 12.45 -26.67 12.81
N ILE A 136 12.30 -26.78 11.48
CA ILE A 136 12.71 -27.98 10.73
C ILE A 136 14.23 -28.12 10.72
N ALA A 137 14.98 -27.02 10.57
CA ALA A 137 16.44 -27.06 10.67
C ALA A 137 16.88 -27.63 12.03
N ARG A 138 16.29 -27.13 13.11
CA ARG A 138 16.53 -27.63 14.47
C ARG A 138 16.12 -29.09 14.65
N LEU A 139 14.98 -29.51 14.09
CA LEU A 139 14.56 -30.91 14.12
C LEU A 139 15.57 -31.84 13.44
N LEU A 140 16.20 -31.43 12.33
CA LEU A 140 17.22 -32.23 11.65
C LEU A 140 18.54 -32.32 12.46
N GLU A 141 18.81 -31.35 13.32
CA GLU A 141 19.94 -31.38 14.26
C GLU A 141 19.64 -32.28 15.46
N GLU A 142 18.42 -32.18 16.02
CA GLU A 142 17.96 -32.96 17.19
C GLU A 142 17.68 -34.43 16.84
N GLU A 143 17.21 -34.71 15.62
CA GLU A 143 16.92 -36.04 15.11
C GLU A 143 17.65 -36.34 13.78
N PRO A 144 18.97 -36.62 13.80
CA PRO A 144 19.75 -36.85 12.58
C PRO A 144 19.28 -38.02 11.71
N SER A 145 18.56 -38.98 12.29
CA SER A 145 17.96 -40.11 11.57
C SER A 145 16.95 -39.66 10.51
N ILE A 146 16.24 -38.55 10.73
CA ILE A 146 15.35 -37.95 9.73
C ILE A 146 16.18 -37.47 8.53
N GLY A 147 17.32 -36.80 8.78
CA GLY A 147 18.22 -36.33 7.75
C GLY A 147 18.77 -37.47 6.89
N GLU A 148 19.27 -38.54 7.52
CA GLU A 148 19.77 -39.72 6.80
C GLU A 148 18.66 -40.46 6.05
N PHE A 149 17.44 -40.50 6.58
CA PHE A 149 16.29 -41.03 5.87
C PHE A 149 15.99 -40.24 4.58
N LEU A 150 15.87 -38.91 4.68
CA LEU A 150 15.62 -38.02 3.55
C LEU A 150 16.74 -38.06 2.49
N LYS A 151 17.98 -38.29 2.93
CA LYS A 151 19.14 -38.48 2.05
C LYS A 151 19.06 -39.77 1.25
N GLY A 152 18.36 -40.78 1.76
CA GLY A 152 18.10 -42.03 1.05
C GLY A 152 16.94 -41.97 0.05
N ILE A 153 16.27 -40.82 -0.11
CA ILE A 153 15.17 -40.65 -1.06
C ILE A 153 15.69 -39.85 -2.27
N PRO A 154 15.69 -40.42 -3.49
CA PRO A 154 16.11 -39.71 -4.69
C PRO A 154 15.22 -38.52 -5.04
N ALA A 155 15.82 -37.45 -5.57
CA ALA A 155 15.14 -36.29 -6.12
C ALA A 155 15.72 -35.92 -7.50
N PRO A 156 15.02 -35.12 -8.33
CA PRO A 156 15.50 -34.74 -9.65
C PRO A 156 16.91 -34.11 -9.64
N GLY A 157 17.64 -34.29 -10.74
CA GLY A 157 18.98 -33.70 -10.91
C GLY A 157 20.09 -34.40 -10.14
N LYS A 158 19.97 -35.71 -9.86
CA LYS A 158 20.93 -36.49 -9.04
C LYS A 158 21.09 -35.94 -7.62
N THR A 159 19.98 -35.49 -7.04
CA THR A 159 19.93 -34.96 -5.67
C THR A 159 19.07 -35.87 -4.79
N THR A 160 18.89 -35.47 -3.54
CA THR A 160 18.10 -36.22 -2.55
C THR A 160 17.01 -35.33 -1.97
N LEU A 161 16.03 -35.93 -1.32
CA LEU A 161 14.98 -35.16 -0.66
C LEU A 161 15.55 -34.28 0.46
N LEU A 162 16.62 -34.73 1.14
CA LEU A 162 17.38 -33.91 2.09
C LEU A 162 17.90 -32.62 1.44
N HIS A 163 18.43 -32.70 0.22
CA HIS A 163 18.90 -31.51 -0.50
C HIS A 163 17.75 -30.54 -0.77
N THR A 164 16.58 -31.04 -1.18
CA THR A 164 15.37 -30.22 -1.36
C THR A 164 14.94 -29.57 -0.03
N THR A 165 14.97 -30.32 1.08
CA THR A 165 14.68 -29.78 2.42
C THR A 165 15.68 -28.70 2.85
N GLN A 166 16.97 -28.87 2.58
CA GLN A 166 17.98 -27.85 2.87
C GLN A 166 17.76 -26.58 2.04
N ARG A 167 17.39 -26.73 0.76
CA ARG A 167 17.01 -25.60 -0.09
C ARG A 167 15.78 -24.90 0.46
N TRP A 168 14.77 -25.66 0.91
CA TRP A 168 13.57 -25.11 1.54
C TRP A 168 13.93 -24.27 2.79
N ILE A 169 14.75 -24.82 3.68
CA ILE A 169 15.23 -24.13 4.89
C ILE A 169 15.97 -22.83 4.52
N LYS A 170 16.84 -22.90 3.50
CA LYS A 170 17.58 -21.73 3.04
C LYS A 170 16.63 -20.63 2.53
N THR A 171 15.63 -20.99 1.73
CA THR A 171 14.63 -20.03 1.24
C THR A 171 13.83 -19.40 2.38
N GLY A 172 13.53 -20.14 3.45
CA GLY A 172 12.89 -19.58 4.65
C GLY A 172 13.74 -18.50 5.34
N LYS A 173 15.07 -18.66 5.40
CA LYS A 173 15.99 -17.61 5.89
C LYS A 173 16.03 -16.41 4.95
N GLU A 174 15.90 -16.63 3.65
CA GLU A 174 15.81 -15.54 2.66
C GLU A 174 14.51 -14.74 2.85
N LEU A 175 13.37 -15.38 3.11
CA LEU A 175 12.11 -14.71 3.46
C LEU A 175 12.26 -13.82 4.70
N GLU A 176 12.85 -14.34 5.77
CA GLU A 176 13.12 -13.57 7.00
C GLU A 176 13.96 -12.32 6.72
N ALA A 177 15.03 -12.47 5.94
CA ALA A 177 15.91 -11.36 5.58
C ALA A 177 15.21 -10.31 4.69
N ILE A 178 14.26 -10.71 3.85
CA ILE A 178 13.45 -9.77 3.04
C ILE A 178 12.47 -9.03 3.95
N GLU A 179 11.75 -9.73 4.83
CA GLU A 179 10.83 -9.11 5.79
C GLU A 179 11.54 -8.08 6.68
N HIS A 180 12.71 -8.40 7.22
CA HIS A 180 13.50 -7.44 8.01
C HIS A 180 13.86 -6.18 7.20
N ARG A 181 14.26 -6.35 5.93
CA ARG A 181 14.54 -5.22 5.03
C ARG A 181 13.29 -4.39 4.75
N ARG A 182 12.11 -5.02 4.61
CA ARG A 182 10.82 -4.34 4.43
C ARG A 182 10.45 -3.54 5.67
N ASP A 183 10.57 -4.11 6.85
CA ASP A 183 10.27 -3.45 8.12
C ASP A 183 11.19 -2.27 8.39
N GLU A 184 12.50 -2.42 8.15
CA GLU A 184 13.46 -1.32 8.22
C GLU A 184 13.11 -0.19 7.26
N LEU A 185 12.76 -0.52 6.02
CA LEU A 185 12.41 0.48 5.00
C LEU A 185 11.10 1.18 5.38
N ALA A 186 10.10 0.43 5.83
CA ALA A 186 8.84 0.99 6.32
C ALA A 186 9.06 1.90 7.53
N ALA A 187 9.96 1.55 8.45
CA ALA A 187 10.33 2.41 9.57
C ALA A 187 11.02 3.71 9.11
N LYS A 188 11.98 3.61 8.18
CA LYS A 188 12.67 4.77 7.57
C LYS A 188 11.70 5.68 6.81
N GLU A 189 10.72 5.10 6.11
CA GLU A 189 9.67 5.85 5.42
C GLU A 189 8.66 6.48 6.39
N LYS A 190 8.42 5.87 7.55
CA LYS A 190 7.57 6.41 8.63
C LYS A 190 8.24 7.52 9.46
N THR A 191 9.57 7.63 9.48
CA THR A 191 10.32 8.60 10.32
C THR A 191 10.25 10.08 9.90
N ALA A 192 9.33 10.48 9.01
CA ALA A 192 8.88 11.86 8.93
C ALA A 192 7.39 11.96 9.35
N PRO A 193 7.05 11.88 10.65
CA PRO A 193 5.66 11.97 11.07
C PRO A 193 5.15 13.40 10.85
N VAL A 194 4.39 13.59 9.78
CA VAL A 194 3.55 14.77 9.58
C VAL A 194 2.43 14.74 10.63
N THR A 195 2.65 15.37 11.77
CA THR A 195 1.65 15.50 12.84
C THR A 195 0.61 16.57 12.50
N ARG A 196 -0.57 16.54 13.17
CA ARG A 196 -1.55 17.64 13.07
C ARG A 196 -0.93 18.99 13.44
N ALA A 197 -0.01 19.00 14.42
CA ALA A 197 0.69 20.21 14.84
C ALA A 197 1.65 20.74 13.77
N THR A 198 2.41 19.87 13.08
CA THR A 198 3.31 20.28 12.00
C THR A 198 2.53 20.74 10.76
N ILE A 199 1.39 20.10 10.44
CA ILE A 199 0.47 20.58 9.39
C ILE A 199 -0.02 21.99 9.73
N ALA A 200 -0.50 22.21 10.96
CA ALA A 200 -1.00 23.52 11.39
C ALA A 200 0.10 24.59 11.37
N ALA A 201 1.33 24.24 11.77
CA ALA A 201 2.49 25.13 11.73
C ALA A 201 2.84 25.53 10.29
N ALA A 202 2.94 24.56 9.37
CA ALA A 202 3.21 24.80 7.96
C ALA A 202 2.13 25.69 7.32
N ARG A 203 0.84 25.40 7.55
CA ARG A 203 -0.28 26.25 7.10
C ARG A 203 -0.19 27.67 7.64
N SER A 204 0.16 27.82 8.92
CA SER A 204 0.26 29.13 9.57
C SER A 204 1.44 29.95 9.05
N GLN A 205 2.58 29.31 8.76
CA GLN A 205 3.74 29.95 8.15
C GLN A 205 3.41 30.39 6.72
N TRP A 206 2.82 29.50 5.92
CA TRP A 206 2.35 29.82 4.56
C TRP A 206 1.38 31.00 4.56
N PHE A 207 0.37 30.97 5.43
CA PHE A 207 -0.61 32.03 5.53
C PHE A 207 0.02 33.38 5.85
N ARG A 208 0.96 33.43 6.80
CA ARG A 208 1.67 34.66 7.18
C ARG A 208 2.47 35.24 6.02
N VAL A 209 3.22 34.40 5.30
CA VAL A 209 4.04 34.85 4.18
C VAL A 209 3.19 35.33 3.01
N VAL A 210 2.19 34.54 2.60
CA VAL A 210 1.31 34.91 1.48
C VAL A 210 0.50 36.17 1.80
N SER A 211 0.00 36.32 3.03
CA SER A 211 -0.71 37.54 3.45
C SER A 211 0.23 38.75 3.39
N ALA A 212 1.48 38.63 3.86
CA ALA A 212 2.45 39.70 3.78
C ALA A 212 2.75 40.11 2.34
N VAL A 213 2.89 39.14 1.42
CA VAL A 213 3.07 39.43 -0.01
C VAL A 213 1.87 40.20 -0.56
N LEU A 214 0.64 39.75 -0.29
CA LEU A 214 -0.57 40.42 -0.76
C LEU A 214 -0.69 41.86 -0.23
N SER A 215 -0.42 42.06 1.06
CA SER A 215 -0.48 43.40 1.67
C SER A 215 0.60 44.35 1.13
N ASN A 216 1.81 43.87 0.84
CA ASN A 216 2.85 44.70 0.24
C ASN A 216 2.55 45.01 -1.23
N LEU A 217 1.92 44.09 -1.96
CA LEU A 217 1.45 44.34 -3.33
C LEU A 217 0.33 45.39 -3.38
N GLU A 218 -0.50 45.50 -2.35
CA GLU A 218 -1.53 46.55 -2.24
C GLU A 218 -0.96 47.95 -2.07
N LEU A 219 0.29 48.06 -1.60
CA LEU A 219 1.01 49.31 -1.37
C LEU A 219 2.10 49.57 -2.43
N SER A 220 2.25 48.69 -3.42
CA SER A 220 3.31 48.76 -4.42
C SER A 220 2.96 49.69 -5.57
N ASP A 221 3.93 50.49 -6.00
CA ASP A 221 3.84 51.34 -7.20
C ASP A 221 4.25 50.59 -8.49
N ALA A 222 4.45 49.27 -8.41
CA ALA A 222 4.79 48.45 -9.58
C ALA A 222 3.66 48.45 -10.63
N PRO A 223 3.97 48.13 -11.90
CA PRO A 223 2.95 48.04 -12.95
C PRO A 223 1.80 47.10 -12.53
N ILE A 224 0.55 47.55 -12.73
CA ILE A 224 -0.66 46.80 -12.32
C ILE A 224 -0.66 45.38 -12.88
N GLU A 225 -0.20 45.20 -14.13
CA GLU A 225 -0.08 43.88 -14.74
C GLU A 225 0.88 42.95 -13.98
N ALA A 226 2.00 43.48 -13.47
CA ALA A 226 2.96 42.73 -12.66
C ALA A 226 2.36 42.33 -11.31
N ILE A 227 1.65 43.26 -10.67
CA ILE A 227 0.94 43.03 -9.40
C ILE A 227 -0.12 41.94 -9.58
N GLU A 228 -1.00 42.07 -10.56
CA GLU A 228 -2.11 41.14 -10.81
C GLU A 228 -1.63 39.76 -11.28
N THR A 229 -0.48 39.72 -11.96
CA THR A 229 0.18 38.46 -12.32
C THR A 229 0.51 37.63 -11.08
N ILE A 230 0.94 38.25 -9.97
CA ILE A 230 1.26 37.55 -8.71
C ILE A 230 0.02 37.39 -7.82
N ARG A 231 -0.77 38.46 -7.67
CA ARG A 231 -1.92 38.55 -6.75
C ARG A 231 -3.13 37.76 -7.24
N GLY A 232 -3.46 37.87 -8.52
CA GLY A 232 -4.69 37.34 -9.12
C GLY A 232 -4.91 35.84 -8.88
N PRO A 233 -3.91 34.96 -9.12
CA PRO A 233 -4.05 33.52 -8.87
C PRO A 233 -4.39 33.18 -7.41
N VAL A 234 -3.79 33.89 -6.45
CA VAL A 234 -4.02 33.67 -5.01
C VAL A 234 -5.43 34.08 -4.61
N LEU A 235 -5.89 35.25 -5.06
CA LEU A 235 -7.25 35.73 -4.76
C LEU A 235 -8.33 34.81 -5.37
N LYS A 236 -8.17 34.43 -6.65
CA LYS A 236 -9.10 33.51 -7.32
C LYS A 236 -9.16 32.14 -6.63
N ALA A 237 -8.02 31.61 -6.18
CA ALA A 237 -7.99 30.36 -5.42
C ALA A 237 -8.65 30.52 -4.04
N SER A 238 -8.39 31.63 -3.36
CA SER A 238 -9.00 31.94 -2.06
C SER A 238 -10.53 32.06 -2.14
N GLU A 239 -11.05 32.72 -3.18
CA GLU A 239 -12.50 32.87 -3.39
C GLU A 239 -13.17 31.53 -3.67
N ARG A 240 -12.57 30.72 -4.56
CA ARG A 240 -13.05 29.35 -4.84
C ARG A 240 -13.04 28.49 -3.59
N ALA A 241 -11.98 28.58 -2.79
CA ALA A 241 -11.89 27.87 -1.52
C ALA A 241 -12.96 28.35 -0.52
N GLY A 242 -13.21 29.66 -0.43
CA GLY A 242 -14.29 30.21 0.39
C GLY A 242 -15.66 29.69 -0.01
N LYS A 243 -15.99 29.65 -1.31
CA LYS A 243 -17.29 29.13 -1.80
C LYS A 243 -17.52 27.66 -1.45
N ARG A 244 -16.47 26.82 -1.43
CA ARG A 244 -16.58 25.42 -1.03
C ARG A 244 -16.95 25.21 0.43
N TYR A 245 -16.58 26.14 1.31
CA TYR A 245 -16.78 26.01 2.76
C TYR A 245 -17.80 27.00 3.34
N GLY A 246 -18.32 27.93 2.52
CA GLY A 246 -19.28 28.96 2.90
C GLY A 246 -20.65 28.84 2.21
N GLY A 247 -20.91 27.77 1.45
CA GLY A 247 -22.25 27.48 0.94
C GLY A 247 -23.19 27.01 2.05
N PRO A 248 -24.52 27.24 1.93
CA PRO A 248 -25.49 26.72 2.89
C PRO A 248 -25.42 25.18 2.93
N PRO A 249 -25.74 24.54 4.07
CA PRO A 249 -25.79 23.09 4.15
C PRO A 249 -26.71 22.56 3.06
N ALA A 250 -26.24 21.60 2.27
CA ALA A 250 -27.05 20.87 1.31
C ALA A 250 -28.18 20.16 2.08
N GLY A 251 -29.36 20.78 2.06
CA GLY A 251 -30.50 20.37 2.86
C GLY A 251 -31.74 21.17 2.52
N GLU A 252 -31.99 21.41 1.23
CA GLU A 252 -33.31 21.66 0.66
C GLU A 252 -33.17 21.61 -0.86
N ALA A 253 -33.41 20.42 -1.42
CA ALA A 253 -33.68 20.31 -2.84
C ALA A 253 -35.03 21.01 -3.10
N PRO A 254 -35.17 21.84 -4.16
CA PRO A 254 -36.47 22.33 -4.56
C PRO A 254 -37.29 21.13 -5.02
N SER A 255 -38.41 20.88 -4.33
CA SER A 255 -39.46 19.98 -4.80
C SER A 255 -39.84 20.40 -6.22
N LEU A 256 -39.64 19.50 -7.17
CA LEU A 256 -40.25 19.61 -8.49
C LEU A 256 -41.76 19.56 -8.27
N GLU A 257 -42.41 20.71 -8.43
CA GLU A 257 -43.84 20.78 -8.71
C GLU A 257 -44.11 19.98 -9.98
N GLU A 258 -44.75 18.81 -9.83
CA GLU A 258 -45.39 18.14 -10.95
C GLU A 258 -46.69 18.87 -11.30
N PRO A 259 -46.91 19.28 -12.56
CA PRO A 259 -48.17 19.85 -12.99
C PRO A 259 -49.21 18.73 -13.17
N GLY A 260 -50.44 19.03 -12.76
CA GLY A 260 -51.58 18.12 -12.70
C GLY A 260 -51.93 17.38 -14.00
N GLY A 261 -52.62 16.25 -13.81
CA GLY A 261 -53.02 15.28 -14.83
C GLY A 261 -54.02 15.79 -15.88
N PRO A 262 -54.59 14.86 -16.67
CA PRO A 262 -55.84 14.27 -16.20
C PRO A 262 -56.00 12.76 -16.44
N ALA A 263 -56.97 12.22 -15.71
CA ALA A 263 -57.54 10.88 -15.80
C ALA A 263 -58.11 10.54 -17.17
N VAL A 264 -58.05 9.26 -17.55
CA VAL A 264 -59.20 8.51 -18.10
C VAL A 264 -59.05 7.03 -17.73
N ASP A 265 -60.17 6.47 -17.29
CA ASP A 265 -60.49 5.07 -17.02
C ASP A 265 -60.22 4.12 -18.20
N GLU A 266 -60.03 2.83 -17.91
CA GLU A 266 -60.84 1.75 -18.51
C GLU A 266 -60.57 0.40 -17.84
N GLU A 267 -61.68 -0.31 -17.66
CA GLU A 267 -61.90 -1.60 -17.02
C GLU A 267 -61.39 -2.76 -17.91
N GLU A 268 -60.99 -3.89 -17.32
CA GLU A 268 -61.69 -5.18 -17.50
C GLU A 268 -60.97 -6.37 -16.83
N GLU A 269 -61.81 -7.17 -16.19
CA GLU A 269 -61.62 -8.50 -15.62
C GLU A 269 -61.00 -9.54 -16.56
N ALA A 270 -60.26 -10.50 -15.98
CA ALA A 270 -60.59 -11.93 -16.13
C ALA A 270 -59.80 -12.77 -15.11
N GLY A 271 -60.53 -13.47 -14.23
CA GLY A 271 -60.01 -14.49 -13.32
C GLY A 271 -60.02 -15.90 -13.93
N ALA A 272 -59.40 -16.83 -13.20
CA ALA A 272 -59.52 -18.32 -13.16
C ALA A 272 -58.11 -18.93 -13.06
N GLY A 273 -57.78 -19.94 -12.27
CA GLY A 273 -58.45 -20.81 -11.29
C GLY A 273 -57.30 -21.59 -10.59
N ASP A 274 -57.38 -21.83 -9.30
CA ASP A 274 -57.74 -23.12 -8.68
C ASP A 274 -56.89 -24.35 -9.07
N GLY A 275 -56.48 -25.13 -8.07
CA GLY A 275 -55.90 -26.47 -8.24
C GLY A 275 -54.66 -26.75 -7.40
N GLY A 276 -54.84 -27.32 -6.21
CA GLY A 276 -53.76 -27.72 -5.29
C GLY A 276 -53.04 -29.03 -5.63
N ILE A 277 -52.19 -29.46 -4.68
CA ILE A 277 -51.85 -30.83 -4.21
C ILE A 277 -50.53 -30.73 -3.42
N VAL A 278 -50.58 -30.82 -2.08
CA VAL A 278 -50.11 -31.95 -1.23
C VAL A 278 -48.67 -32.43 -1.44
N SER A 279 -47.94 -32.44 -0.31
CA SER A 279 -46.65 -33.08 0.03
C SER A 279 -45.38 -32.27 -0.18
#